data_AF-A0A960TQU3-F1
#
_entry.id   AF-A0A960TQU3-F1
#
_cell.length_a   1.000
_cell.length_b   1.000
_cell.length_c   1.000
_cell.angle_alpha   90.00
_cell.angle_beta   90.00
_cell.angle_gamma   90.00
#
_symmetry.space_group_name_H-M   'P 1'
#
loop_
_entity.id
_entity.type
_entity.pdbx_description
1 polymer ?
#
loop_
_entity_poly.entity_id
_entity_poly.type
_entity_poly.pdbx_seq_one_letter_code
_entity_poly.pdbx_strand_id
1 'polypeptide(L)'
;MSRSFKIFIVGVLIVLASLVPYFLAQSETHGRTVIRAAIDIGSGSTKLRVAEVDLERNTVVKMLVNEQFTVMYMRDLEKPPKGEFSEAIMAEGVDAIARAKKLAMEHGAEKVIALATAAFRKASNGEELVQRIQRETGVPVFIVDQALEGELAFKAALTQIYIPPQNLVVFDIGGGSMQLTSVGEDGN
;
A
#
# COMPACT_ATOMS: atom_id res chain seq x y z
N MET A 1 40.67 -19.04 -48.41
CA MET A 1 40.12 -19.01 -47.03
C MET A 1 39.98 -20.45 -46.55
N SER A 2 40.67 -20.85 -45.47
CA SER A 2 40.74 -22.25 -45.06
C SER A 2 39.40 -22.77 -44.53
N ARG A 3 39.14 -24.07 -44.70
CA ARG A 3 37.93 -24.76 -44.23
C ARG A 3 37.73 -24.53 -42.72
N SER A 4 38.83 -24.50 -41.96
CA SER A 4 38.87 -24.20 -40.52
C SER A 4 38.41 -22.77 -40.18
N PHE A 5 38.73 -21.78 -41.00
CA PHE A 5 38.31 -20.39 -40.77
C PHE A 5 36.81 -20.18 -41.01
N LYS A 6 36.24 -20.88 -42.00
CA LYS A 6 34.78 -20.87 -42.23
C LYS A 6 34.02 -21.52 -41.07
N ILE A 7 34.53 -22.63 -40.52
CA ILE A 7 33.93 -23.30 -39.36
C ILE A 7 33.96 -22.39 -38.13
N PHE A 8 35.06 -21.68 -37.91
CA PHE A 8 35.19 -20.71 -36.82
C PHE A 8 34.16 -19.57 -36.92
N ILE A 9 34.02 -18.95 -38.11
CA ILE A 9 33.04 -17.87 -38.33
C ILE A 9 31.60 -18.34 -38.13
N VAL A 10 31.26 -19.53 -38.65
CA VAL A 10 29.92 -20.10 -38.48
C VAL A 10 29.64 -20.39 -37.00
N GLY A 11 30.62 -20.92 -36.27
CA GLY A 11 30.51 -21.14 -34.82
C GLY A 11 30.26 -19.85 -34.04
N VAL A 12 31.01 -18.78 -34.33
CA VAL A 12 30.83 -17.46 -33.69
C VAL A 12 29.45 -16.86 -34.02
N LEU A 13 29.00 -16.98 -35.27
CA LEU A 13 27.67 -16.51 -35.67
C LEU A 13 26.54 -17.27 -34.97
N ILE A 14 26.67 -18.58 -34.77
CA ILE A 14 25.68 -19.39 -34.04
C ILE A 14 25.61 -18.98 -32.56
N VAL A 15 26.75 -18.73 -31.91
CA VAL A 15 26.80 -18.27 -30.52
C VAL A 15 26.19 -16.87 -30.36
N LEU A 16 26.48 -15.96 -31.29
CA LEU A 16 25.86 -14.63 -31.28
C LEU A 16 24.35 -14.72 -31.53
N ALA A 17 23.91 -15.56 -32.48
CA ALA A 17 22.51 -15.75 -32.80
C ALA A 17 21.72 -16.45 -31.68
N SER A 18 22.36 -17.19 -30.77
CA SER A 18 21.71 -17.77 -29.58
C SER A 18 21.71 -16.82 -28.38
N LEU A 19 22.71 -15.93 -28.28
CA LEU A 19 22.77 -14.90 -27.23
C LEU A 19 21.79 -13.74 -27.49
N VAL A 20 21.53 -13.37 -28.74
CA VAL A 20 20.61 -12.27 -29.07
C VAL A 20 19.17 -12.53 -28.59
N PRO A 21 18.54 -13.69 -28.84
CA PRO A 21 17.24 -14.04 -28.28
C PRO A 21 17.25 -14.14 -26.75
N TYR A 22 18.38 -14.59 -26.16
CA TYR A 22 18.53 -14.63 -24.69
C TYR A 22 18.53 -13.23 -24.07
N PHE A 23 19.25 -12.28 -24.67
CA PHE A 23 19.23 -10.88 -24.26
C PHE A 23 17.90 -10.18 -24.56
N LEU A 24 17.25 -10.51 -25.69
CA LEU A 24 15.93 -9.97 -26.03
C LEU A 24 14.83 -10.55 -25.11
N ALA A 25 14.94 -11.81 -24.69
CA ALA A 25 14.06 -12.42 -23.69
C ALA A 25 14.28 -11.84 -22.28
N GLN A 26 15.51 -11.42 -21.95
CA GLN A 26 15.75 -10.61 -20.74
C GLN A 26 15.29 -9.15 -20.88
N SER A 27 15.09 -8.67 -22.11
CA SER A 27 14.50 -7.35 -22.38
C SER A 27 12.98 -7.36 -22.42
N GLU A 28 12.32 -8.49 -22.12
CA GLU A 28 10.87 -8.53 -21.94
C GLU A 28 10.47 -7.63 -20.76
N THR A 29 10.01 -6.45 -21.13
CA THR A 29 9.25 -5.45 -20.37
C THR A 29 9.61 -5.39 -18.88
N HIS A 30 10.57 -4.52 -18.54
CA HIS A 30 10.48 -3.85 -17.24
C HIS A 30 9.15 -3.08 -17.24
N GLY A 31 8.08 -3.74 -16.79
CA GLY A 31 6.85 -3.06 -16.37
C GLY A 31 7.28 -1.94 -15.44
N ARG A 32 6.64 -0.79 -15.55
CA ARG A 32 7.07 0.42 -14.82
C ARG A 32 6.97 0.19 -13.31
N THR A 33 8.03 -0.37 -12.71
CA THR A 33 8.13 -0.58 -11.28
C THR A 33 8.50 0.71 -10.60
N VAL A 34 7.82 0.99 -9.51
CA VAL A 34 7.95 2.23 -8.76
C VAL A 34 7.81 1.93 -7.28
N ILE A 35 8.36 2.79 -6.43
CA ILE A 35 8.16 2.67 -4.99
C ILE A 35 6.96 3.52 -4.59
N ARG A 36 6.03 2.93 -3.86
CA ARG A 36 4.82 3.57 -3.32
C ARG A 36 4.76 3.35 -1.82
N ALA A 37 4.12 4.29 -1.12
CA ALA A 37 3.81 4.15 0.29
C ALA A 37 2.33 4.36 0.55
N ALA A 38 1.77 3.52 1.41
CA ALA A 38 0.42 3.62 1.93
C ALA A 38 0.47 3.68 3.46
N ILE A 39 -0.33 4.56 4.04
CA ILE A 39 -0.52 4.70 5.48
C ILE A 39 -1.96 4.34 5.82
N ASP A 40 -2.16 3.40 6.72
CA ASP A 40 -3.47 3.06 7.28
C ASP A 40 -3.59 3.66 8.68
N ILE A 41 -4.43 4.68 8.85
CA ILE A 41 -4.68 5.40 10.10
C ILE A 41 -5.92 4.77 10.78
N GLY A 42 -5.65 3.83 11.68
CA GLY A 42 -6.65 3.12 12.46
C GLY A 42 -7.02 3.80 13.77
N SER A 43 -7.73 3.05 14.62
CA SER A 43 -8.26 3.54 15.91
C SER A 43 -7.20 3.76 16.99
N GLY A 44 -6.09 3.04 16.94
CA GLY A 44 -4.97 3.16 17.89
C GLY A 44 -3.60 2.87 17.26
N SER A 45 -3.58 2.51 15.98
CA SER A 45 -2.41 2.09 15.22
C SER A 45 -2.46 2.77 13.86
N THR A 46 -1.36 3.38 13.48
CA THR A 46 -1.11 3.98 12.16
C THR A 46 0.00 3.18 11.49
N LYS A 47 -0.32 2.43 10.45
CA LYS A 47 0.62 1.48 9.81
C LYS A 47 1.17 2.08 8.53
N LEU A 48 2.49 2.11 8.38
CA LEU A 48 3.17 2.46 7.14
C LEU A 48 3.58 1.19 6.39
N ARG A 49 3.24 1.17 5.10
CA ARG A 49 3.70 0.18 4.14
C ARG A 49 4.44 0.90 3.01
N VAL A 50 5.67 0.48 2.73
CA VAL A 50 6.43 0.93 1.55
C VAL A 50 6.73 -0.28 0.71
N ALA A 51 6.43 -0.21 -0.58
CA ALA A 51 6.56 -1.34 -1.48
C ALA A 51 7.02 -0.92 -2.87
N GLU A 52 7.78 -1.80 -3.50
CA GLU A 52 7.96 -1.80 -4.94
C GLU A 52 6.69 -2.40 -5.58
N VAL A 53 6.09 -1.66 -6.51
CA VAL A 53 4.86 -2.05 -7.19
C VAL A 53 5.05 -2.00 -8.70
N ASP A 54 4.49 -2.99 -9.39
CA ASP A 54 4.38 -3.01 -10.85
C ASP A 54 3.06 -2.31 -11.23
N LEU A 55 3.16 -1.14 -11.87
CA LEU A 55 1.98 -0.35 -12.24
C LEU A 55 1.19 -0.94 -13.40
N GLU A 56 1.80 -1.78 -14.24
CA GLU A 56 1.09 -2.40 -15.37
C GLU A 56 0.28 -3.60 -14.89
N ARG A 57 0.84 -4.36 -13.95
CA ARG A 57 0.20 -5.55 -13.38
C ARG A 57 -0.67 -5.24 -12.16
N ASN A 58 -0.57 -4.03 -11.58
CA ASN A 58 -1.19 -3.64 -10.32
C ASN A 58 -0.85 -4.61 -9.17
N THR A 59 0.41 -5.07 -9.11
CA THR A 59 0.88 -6.02 -8.12
C THR A 59 1.96 -5.42 -7.23
N VAL A 60 1.99 -5.88 -5.98
CA VAL A 60 3.13 -5.65 -5.09
C VAL A 60 4.23 -6.63 -5.47
N VAL A 61 5.39 -6.12 -5.88
CA VAL A 61 6.58 -6.92 -6.22
C VAL A 61 7.32 -7.28 -4.94
N LYS A 62 7.55 -6.28 -4.08
CA LYS A 62 8.32 -6.46 -2.85
C LYS A 62 7.91 -5.45 -1.78
N MET A 63 7.69 -5.95 -0.57
CA MET A 63 7.55 -5.11 0.63
C MET A 63 8.92 -4.66 1.11
N LEU A 64 9.12 -3.34 1.24
CA LEU A 64 10.37 -2.73 1.70
C LEU A 64 10.30 -2.32 3.17
N VAL A 65 9.16 -1.76 3.59
CA VAL A 65 8.94 -1.29 4.97
C VAL A 65 7.58 -1.76 5.46
N ASN A 66 7.56 -2.18 6.73
CA ASN A 66 6.38 -2.44 7.52
C ASN A 66 6.60 -1.84 8.91
N GLU A 67 6.07 -0.65 9.13
CA GLU A 67 6.27 0.10 10.38
C GLU A 67 4.93 0.48 11.00
N GLN A 68 4.90 0.64 12.32
CA GLN A 68 3.69 1.03 13.03
C GLN A 68 3.96 2.17 14.01
N PHE A 69 3.11 3.19 13.94
CA PHE A 69 3.06 4.31 14.86
C PHE A 69 1.81 4.17 15.73
N THR A 70 1.95 4.34 17.04
CA THR A 70 0.81 4.33 17.96
C THR A 70 0.29 5.74 18.10
N VAL A 71 -0.99 5.95 17.79
CA VAL A 71 -1.75 7.18 18.07
C VAL A 71 -3.15 6.77 18.48
N MET A 72 -3.52 7.02 19.73
CA MET A 72 -4.73 6.45 20.36
C MET A 72 -6.01 7.25 20.08
N TYR A 73 -6.33 7.47 18.81
CA TYR A 73 -7.47 8.29 18.36
C TYR A 73 -8.80 7.90 19.00
N MET A 74 -9.19 6.61 18.97
CA MET A 74 -10.49 6.19 19.49
C MET A 74 -10.59 6.37 21.01
N ARG A 75 -9.49 6.11 21.73
CA ARG A 75 -9.42 6.35 23.18
C ARG A 75 -9.50 7.84 23.51
N ASP A 76 -8.99 8.70 22.63
CA ASP A 76 -9.09 10.13 22.82
C ASP A 76 -10.53 10.63 22.70
N LEU A 77 -11.31 10.10 21.75
CA LEU A 77 -12.73 10.43 21.57
C LEU A 77 -13.61 10.10 22.78
N GLU A 78 -13.16 9.20 23.66
CA GLU A 78 -13.87 8.86 24.89
C GLU A 78 -13.67 9.89 26.02
N LYS A 79 -12.65 10.76 25.89
CA LYS A 79 -12.36 11.82 26.87
C LYS A 79 -13.31 13.00 26.69
N PRO A 80 -13.59 13.81 27.74
CA PRO A 80 -14.38 15.03 27.60
C PRO A 80 -13.60 16.17 26.88
N PRO A 81 -14.24 16.94 25.99
CA PRO A 81 -15.57 16.70 25.40
C PRO A 81 -15.54 15.46 24.49
N LYS A 82 -16.54 14.58 24.62
CA LYS A 82 -16.58 13.32 23.89
C LYS A 82 -16.85 13.53 22.40
N GLY A 83 -16.29 12.67 21.57
CA GLY A 83 -16.51 12.67 20.12
C GLY A 83 -15.67 13.68 19.36
N GLU A 84 -14.71 14.33 20.01
CA GLU A 84 -13.78 15.28 19.41
C GLU A 84 -12.34 14.84 19.67
N PHE A 85 -11.50 14.94 18.64
CA PHE A 85 -10.06 14.81 18.82
C PHE A 85 -9.53 16.03 19.57
N SER A 86 -8.85 15.78 20.69
CA SER A 86 -8.13 16.82 21.41
C SER A 86 -6.97 17.38 20.58
N GLU A 87 -6.58 18.62 20.86
CA GLU A 87 -5.39 19.22 20.21
C GLU A 87 -4.14 18.35 20.39
N ALA A 88 -4.00 17.69 21.54
CA ALA A 88 -2.88 16.79 21.81
C ALA A 88 -2.84 15.60 20.85
N ILE A 89 -3.98 14.91 20.61
CA ILE A 89 -4.00 13.77 19.68
C ILE A 89 -3.87 14.21 18.22
N MET A 90 -4.37 15.40 17.90
CA MET A 90 -4.20 15.98 16.56
C MET A 90 -2.72 16.27 16.26
N ALA A 91 -2.00 16.88 17.21
CA ALA A 91 -0.57 17.13 17.08
C ALA A 91 0.23 15.82 17.01
N GLU A 92 -0.10 14.82 17.84
CA GLU A 92 0.51 13.49 17.80
C GLU A 92 0.29 12.79 16.46
N GLY A 93 -0.92 12.91 15.90
CA GLY A 93 -1.27 12.40 14.59
C GLY A 93 -0.47 13.03 13.46
N VAL A 94 -0.34 14.35 13.46
CA VAL A 94 0.49 15.07 12.48
C VAL A 94 1.95 14.63 12.57
N ASP A 95 2.52 14.52 13.77
CA ASP A 95 3.90 14.05 13.96
C ASP A 95 4.10 12.61 13.46
N ALA A 96 3.16 11.70 13.77
CA ALA A 96 3.22 10.32 13.30
C ALA A 96 3.23 10.24 11.77
N ILE A 97 2.37 11.01 11.09
CA ILE A 97 2.34 11.05 9.62
C ILE A 97 3.60 11.71 9.03
N ALA A 98 4.13 12.75 9.67
CA ALA A 98 5.39 13.37 9.25
C ALA A 98 6.56 12.36 9.33
N ARG A 99 6.66 11.60 10.42
CA ARG A 99 7.66 10.52 10.57
C ARG A 99 7.46 9.40 9.58
N ALA A 100 6.23 8.96 9.36
CA ALA A 100 5.90 7.92 8.37
C ALA A 100 6.29 8.37 6.94
N LYS A 101 5.95 9.61 6.56
CA LYS A 101 6.36 10.20 5.28
C LYS A 101 7.88 10.21 5.15
N LYS A 102 8.60 10.70 6.17
CA LYS A 102 10.07 10.75 6.14
C LYS A 102 10.66 9.36 5.87
N LEU A 103 10.22 8.35 6.62
CA LEU A 103 10.68 6.96 6.44
C LEU A 103 10.36 6.42 5.04
N ALA A 104 9.19 6.75 4.49
CA ALA A 104 8.82 6.38 3.12
C ALA A 104 9.74 7.02 2.07
N MET A 105 10.05 8.31 2.23
CA MET A 105 10.94 9.04 1.31
C MET A 105 12.38 8.52 1.39
N GLU A 106 12.87 8.15 2.57
CA GLU A 106 14.19 7.52 2.76
C GLU A 106 14.31 6.19 2.00
N HIS A 107 13.19 5.50 1.78
CA HIS A 107 13.12 4.27 0.98
C HIS A 107 12.75 4.52 -0.49
N GLY A 108 12.75 5.77 -0.95
CA GLY A 108 12.54 6.12 -2.36
C GLY A 108 11.09 6.14 -2.84
N ALA A 109 10.11 6.17 -1.94
CA ALA A 109 8.70 6.27 -2.35
C ALA A 109 8.43 7.55 -3.15
N GLU A 110 7.93 7.42 -4.38
CA GLU A 110 7.59 8.59 -5.22
C GLU A 110 6.26 9.23 -4.78
N LYS A 111 5.38 8.43 -4.16
CA LYS A 111 4.06 8.86 -3.66
C LYS A 111 3.74 8.20 -2.34
N VAL A 112 3.17 8.98 -1.44
CA VAL A 112 2.65 8.56 -0.14
C VAL A 112 1.18 8.96 -0.08
N ILE A 113 0.30 8.00 0.24
CA ILE A 113 -1.12 8.26 0.50
C ILE A 113 -1.50 7.70 1.88
N ALA A 114 -2.48 8.30 2.52
CA ALA A 114 -3.02 7.80 3.78
C ALA A 114 -4.53 7.57 3.69
N LEU A 115 -5.00 6.51 4.32
CA LEU A 115 -6.41 6.20 4.51
C LEU A 115 -6.71 6.27 6.01
N ALA A 116 -7.80 6.93 6.39
CA ALA A 116 -8.25 7.02 7.76
C ALA A 116 -9.61 6.33 7.92
N THR A 117 -9.76 5.57 9.01
CA THR A 117 -10.91 4.66 9.18
C THR A 117 -11.83 5.11 10.33
N ALA A 118 -12.30 4.17 11.16
CA ALA A 118 -13.43 4.34 12.06
C ALA A 118 -13.31 5.51 13.05
N ALA A 119 -12.11 5.81 13.55
CA ALA A 119 -11.94 6.92 14.49
C ALA A 119 -12.20 8.27 13.82
N PHE A 120 -11.71 8.47 12.59
CA PHE A 120 -11.90 9.71 11.85
C PHE A 120 -13.35 9.90 11.39
N ARG A 121 -14.06 8.81 11.06
CA ARG A 121 -15.50 8.85 10.77
C ARG A 121 -16.35 9.25 11.98
N LYS A 122 -15.92 8.90 13.20
CA LYS A 122 -16.66 9.14 14.45
C LYS A 122 -16.37 10.51 15.07
N ALA A 123 -15.19 11.06 14.82
CA ALA A 123 -14.80 12.37 15.31
C ALA A 123 -15.56 13.48 14.59
N SER A 124 -16.21 14.39 15.31
CA SER A 124 -16.88 15.55 14.69
C SER A 124 -15.90 16.49 13.98
N ASN A 125 -14.64 16.50 14.42
CA ASN A 125 -13.52 17.25 13.83
C ASN A 125 -12.50 16.35 13.09
N GLY A 126 -12.90 15.15 12.64
CA GLY A 126 -12.01 14.25 11.89
C GLY A 126 -11.48 14.87 10.59
N GLU A 127 -12.33 15.60 9.86
CA GLU A 127 -11.96 16.33 8.64
C GLU A 127 -10.99 17.48 8.90
N GLU A 128 -11.08 18.13 10.07
CA GLU A 128 -10.14 19.18 10.46
C GLU A 128 -8.72 18.60 10.57
N LEU A 129 -8.58 17.45 11.23
CA LEU A 129 -7.30 16.78 11.35
C LEU A 129 -6.77 16.32 9.98
N VAL A 130 -7.62 15.82 9.08
CA VAL A 130 -7.23 15.49 7.69
C VAL A 130 -6.63 16.70 6.98
N GLN A 131 -7.31 17.84 7.04
CA GLN A 131 -6.83 19.07 6.40
C GLN A 131 -5.53 19.56 7.02
N ARG A 132 -5.38 19.44 8.34
CA ARG A 132 -4.17 19.80 9.07
C ARG A 132 -2.98 18.91 8.65
N ILE A 133 -3.17 17.59 8.61
CA ILE A 133 -2.15 16.64 8.14
C ILE A 133 -1.72 16.99 6.72
N GLN A 134 -2.66 17.22 5.81
CA GLN A 134 -2.34 17.59 4.43
C GLN A 134 -1.56 18.92 4.35
N ARG A 135 -1.94 19.93 5.14
CA ARG A 135 -1.29 21.24 5.17
C ARG A 135 0.14 21.17 5.70
N GLU A 136 0.36 20.44 6.80
CA GLU A 136 1.65 20.41 7.50
C GLU A 136 2.62 19.37 6.93
N THR A 137 2.13 18.24 6.43
CA THR A 137 2.97 17.13 5.94
C THR A 137 2.95 17.00 4.43
N GLY A 138 1.96 17.55 3.74
CA GLY A 138 1.74 17.33 2.31
C GLY A 138 1.18 15.95 1.96
N VAL A 139 0.88 15.08 2.93
CA VAL A 139 0.30 13.75 2.68
C VAL A 139 -1.22 13.85 2.53
N PRO A 140 -1.80 13.40 1.40
CA PRO A 140 -3.24 13.30 1.27
C PRO A 140 -3.79 12.18 2.14
N VAL A 141 -4.77 12.53 2.95
CA VAL A 141 -5.52 11.60 3.81
C VAL A 141 -6.95 11.52 3.30
N PHE A 142 -7.45 10.30 3.12
CA PHE A 142 -8.84 10.05 2.72
C PHE A 142 -9.55 9.30 3.86
N ILE A 143 -10.64 9.88 4.36
CA ILE A 143 -11.54 9.14 5.25
C ILE A 143 -12.32 8.16 4.40
N VAL A 144 -12.06 6.87 4.58
CA VAL A 144 -12.75 5.81 3.83
C VAL A 144 -14.02 5.41 4.58
N ASP A 145 -15.09 5.08 3.86
CA ASP A 145 -16.26 4.48 4.48
C ASP A 145 -15.99 3.03 4.88
N GLN A 146 -16.92 2.46 5.65
CA GLN A 146 -16.76 1.10 6.17
C GLN A 146 -16.83 0.02 5.07
N ALA A 147 -17.53 0.28 3.97
CA ALA A 147 -17.68 -0.67 2.87
C ALA A 147 -16.38 -0.77 2.06
N LEU A 148 -15.79 0.36 1.69
CA LEU A 148 -14.49 0.44 1.03
C LEU A 148 -13.38 -0.14 1.90
N GLU A 149 -13.41 0.10 3.22
CA GLU A 149 -12.47 -0.52 4.17
C GLU A 149 -12.53 -2.06 4.08
N GLY A 150 -13.74 -2.65 4.08
CA GLY A 150 -13.94 -4.09 3.93
C GLY A 150 -13.53 -4.62 2.55
N GLU A 151 -13.84 -3.88 1.47
CA GLU A 151 -13.44 -4.25 0.11
C GLU A 151 -11.92 -4.30 -0.04
N LEU A 152 -11.21 -3.31 0.50
CA LEU A 152 -9.74 -3.25 0.48
C LEU A 152 -9.14 -4.40 1.31
N ALA A 153 -9.71 -4.70 2.49
CA ALA A 153 -9.28 -5.83 3.30
C ALA A 153 -9.50 -7.17 2.58
N PHE A 154 -10.63 -7.34 1.90
CA PHE A 154 -10.92 -8.53 1.11
C PHE A 154 -9.95 -8.71 -0.05
N LYS A 155 -9.70 -7.64 -0.82
CA LYS A 155 -8.71 -7.64 -1.91
C LYS A 155 -7.30 -7.95 -1.40
N ALA A 156 -6.91 -7.39 -0.25
CA ALA A 156 -5.63 -7.69 0.38
C ALA A 156 -5.51 -9.17 0.75
N ALA A 157 -6.57 -9.77 1.32
CA ALA A 157 -6.59 -11.19 1.67
C ALA A 157 -6.41 -12.09 0.44
N LEU A 158 -7.06 -11.76 -0.69
CA LEU A 158 -6.91 -12.50 -1.96
C LEU A 158 -5.47 -12.54 -2.47
N THR A 159 -4.62 -11.57 -2.12
CA THR A 159 -3.20 -11.59 -2.51
C THR A 159 -2.35 -12.56 -1.69
N GLN A 160 -2.88 -13.06 -0.56
CA GLN A 160 -2.13 -13.86 0.41
C GLN A 160 -2.52 -15.34 0.40
N ILE A 161 -3.67 -15.67 -0.20
CA ILE A 161 -4.24 -17.02 -0.14
C ILE A 161 -4.71 -17.49 -1.51
N TYR A 162 -4.57 -18.79 -1.76
CA TYR A 162 -5.05 -19.43 -2.98
C TYR A 162 -6.42 -20.08 -2.74
N ILE A 163 -7.41 -19.26 -2.38
CA ILE A 163 -8.81 -19.67 -2.21
C ILE A 163 -9.64 -18.95 -3.28
N PRO A 164 -10.54 -19.66 -4.01
CA PRO A 164 -11.46 -19.00 -4.92
C PRO A 164 -12.25 -17.90 -4.19
N PRO A 165 -12.38 -16.69 -4.74
CA PRO A 165 -13.04 -15.58 -4.06
C PRO A 165 -14.44 -15.89 -3.54
N GLN A 166 -15.20 -16.75 -4.23
CA GLN A 166 -16.56 -17.18 -3.86
C GLN A 166 -16.60 -18.04 -2.58
N ASN A 167 -15.47 -18.62 -2.20
CA ASN A 167 -15.33 -19.46 -1.01
C ASN A 167 -14.64 -18.73 0.15
N LEU A 168 -14.39 -17.42 0.01
CA LEU A 168 -13.70 -16.61 0.99
C LEU A 168 -14.67 -15.69 1.71
N VAL A 169 -14.58 -15.70 3.04
CA VAL A 169 -15.17 -14.67 3.90
C VAL A 169 -14.03 -14.05 4.70
N VAL A 170 -13.91 -12.72 4.66
CA VAL A 170 -12.92 -11.96 5.40
C VAL A 170 -13.60 -11.25 6.57
N PHE A 171 -13.04 -11.45 7.75
CA PHE A 171 -13.40 -10.75 8.97
C PHE A 171 -12.27 -9.76 9.26
N ASP A 172 -12.52 -8.47 9.10
CA ASP A 172 -11.60 -7.42 9.56
C ASP A 172 -12.14 -6.86 10.88
N ILE A 173 -11.34 -6.96 11.94
CA ILE A 173 -11.72 -6.56 13.29
C ILE A 173 -10.71 -5.52 13.78
N GLY A 174 -11.13 -4.26 13.79
CA GLY A 174 -10.36 -3.14 14.29
C GLY A 174 -10.81 -2.71 15.69
N GLY A 175 -10.04 -1.81 16.30
CA GLY A 175 -10.38 -1.23 17.62
C GLY A 175 -11.61 -0.30 17.61
N GLY A 176 -12.20 -0.05 16.43
CA GLY A 176 -13.28 0.93 16.27
C GLY A 176 -14.41 0.51 15.35
N SER A 177 -14.27 -0.60 14.63
CA SER A 177 -15.21 -1.15 13.65
C SER A 177 -14.91 -2.62 13.40
N MET A 178 -15.85 -3.28 12.75
CA MET A 178 -15.71 -4.62 12.21
C MET A 178 -16.33 -4.66 10.81
N GLN A 179 -15.74 -5.44 9.92
CA GLN A 179 -16.22 -5.68 8.58
C GLN A 179 -16.30 -7.19 8.33
N LEU A 180 -17.36 -7.60 7.63
CA LEU A 180 -17.56 -8.95 7.13
C LEU A 180 -17.74 -8.84 5.61
N THR A 181 -16.83 -9.42 4.84
CA THR A 181 -16.82 -9.25 3.37
C THR A 181 -16.68 -10.60 2.68
N SER A 182 -17.53 -10.84 1.69
CA SER A 182 -17.55 -12.02 0.83
C SER A 182 -18.03 -11.62 -0.57
N VAL A 183 -17.76 -12.45 -1.57
CA VAL A 183 -18.37 -12.29 -2.91
C VAL A 183 -19.82 -12.80 -2.88
N GLY A 184 -20.75 -12.00 -3.41
CA GLY A 184 -22.16 -12.34 -3.59
C GLY A 184 -22.37 -13.39 -4.69
N GLU A 185 -23.55 -13.99 -4.72
CA GLU A 185 -23.91 -15.03 -5.70
C GLU A 185 -23.91 -14.51 -7.15
N ASP A 186 -24.10 -13.20 -7.35
CA ASP A 186 -24.03 -12.49 -8.62
C ASP A 186 -22.61 -12.07 -9.01
N GLY A 187 -21.61 -12.37 -8.17
CA GLY A 187 -20.22 -12.02 -8.38
C GLY A 187 -19.83 -10.60 -7.95
N ASN A 188 -20.74 -9.86 -7.30
CA ASN A 188 -20.46 -8.55 -6.71
C ASN A 188 -19.96 -8.63 -5.27
#